data_AF-A0AAV7XPY5-F1
#
_entry.id   AF-A0AAV7XPY5-F1
#
_cell.length_a   1.000
_cell.length_b   1.000
_cell.length_c   1.000
_cell.angle_alpha   90.00
_cell.angle_beta   90.00
_cell.angle_gamma   90.00
#
_symmetry.space_group_name_H-M   'P 1'
#
loop_
_entity.id
_entity.type
_entity.pdbx_description
1 polymer ?
#
loop_
_entity_poly.entity_id
_entity_poly.type
_entity_poly.pdbx_seq_one_letter_code
_entity_poly.pdbx_strand_id
1 'polypeptide(L)'
;MESSQYTKIRISKEQRYPTLNIKAKRRKGSKQTNEQRQSLPPHGNPFKEVSGLEMDSQLRDFLKGNIQGILPHLSEERTEDLIDFLKSKGVKKQRDLRRLTCDVLEGHLNDMVDACDLFDEWQKVYGEGGPSTSRGSGLQSRLANNFQQQPVPTPNMPTFDKDSPYMPASVKEACIQRKRASSSGRNQMVERIVDRCREVVPGLQRSMFNDVALSLVLAYPDTFKDTILVSKHGSDSLAKQLRDKFDNDKRPKNSTQMEKEAPSNKEAYGCIRWNSTLPDSETEDSQEEKRQSLVDMHMLSKKEWDWKIIKKHSEESFFLQMKDINGP
;
A
#
# COMPACT_ATOMS: atom_id res chain seq x y z
N MET A 1 -35.11 51.28 -1.14
CA MET A 1 -35.62 50.21 -2.00
C MET A 1 -34.86 50.30 -3.31
N GLU A 2 -33.93 49.38 -3.57
CA GLU A 2 -33.48 49.07 -4.93
C GLU A 2 -32.69 47.76 -4.87
N SER A 3 -33.29 46.71 -5.42
CA SER A 3 -32.76 45.35 -5.50
C SER A 3 -31.81 45.23 -6.70
N SER A 4 -30.55 44.89 -6.45
CA SER A 4 -29.62 44.49 -7.51
C SER A 4 -29.75 42.99 -7.77
N GLN A 5 -30.28 42.65 -8.94
CA GLN A 5 -30.47 41.28 -9.44
C GLN A 5 -29.14 40.74 -9.96
N TYR A 6 -28.64 39.64 -9.36
CA TYR A 6 -27.48 38.90 -9.85
C TYR A 6 -27.87 37.96 -11.00
N THR A 7 -27.41 38.26 -12.20
CA THR A 7 -27.53 37.40 -13.38
C THR A 7 -26.50 36.27 -13.31
N LYS A 8 -26.96 35.02 -13.21
CA LYS A 8 -26.12 33.81 -13.30
C LYS A 8 -25.76 33.54 -14.76
N ILE A 9 -24.50 33.78 -15.14
CA ILE A 9 -23.96 33.31 -16.42
C ILE A 9 -23.60 31.83 -16.28
N ARG A 10 -24.23 31.00 -17.12
CA ARG A 10 -24.07 29.55 -17.18
C ARG A 10 -23.04 29.25 -18.28
N ILE A 11 -21.80 28.93 -17.93
CA ILE A 11 -20.77 28.57 -18.91
C ILE A 11 -20.92 27.07 -19.26
N SER A 12 -21.18 26.80 -20.53
CA SER A 12 -21.28 25.47 -21.13
C SER A 12 -19.94 24.72 -21.06
N LYS A 13 -20.02 23.44 -20.64
CA LYS A 13 -18.91 22.49 -20.67
C LYS A 13 -18.80 21.89 -22.08
N GLU A 14 -18.03 22.54 -22.96
CA GLU A 14 -17.77 21.94 -24.27
C GLU A 14 -16.41 22.36 -24.84
N GLN A 15 -15.33 21.79 -24.29
CA GLN A 15 -14.10 21.53 -25.05
C GLN A 15 -13.48 20.23 -24.54
N ARG A 16 -13.88 19.11 -25.16
CA ARG A 16 -13.23 17.80 -25.01
C ARG A 16 -12.18 17.66 -26.09
N TYR A 17 -10.93 17.46 -25.71
CA TYR A 17 -9.85 17.08 -26.62
C TYR A 17 -10.09 15.67 -27.21
N PRO A 18 -9.66 15.39 -28.47
CA PRO A 18 -9.93 14.12 -29.15
C PRO A 18 -9.07 12.97 -28.60
N THR A 19 -9.74 11.86 -28.26
CA THR A 19 -9.12 10.58 -27.86
C THR A 19 -8.53 9.84 -29.05
N LEU A 20 -7.23 9.53 -29.00
CA LEU A 20 -6.54 8.71 -30.01
C LEU A 20 -6.87 7.23 -29.82
N ASN A 21 -7.39 6.62 -30.89
CA ASN A 21 -7.83 5.23 -30.97
C ASN A 21 -6.68 4.35 -31.52
N ILE A 22 -6.03 3.57 -30.67
CA ILE A 22 -4.92 2.68 -31.06
C ILE A 22 -5.49 1.30 -31.42
N LYS A 23 -5.64 1.02 -32.72
CA LYS A 23 -5.96 -0.31 -33.25
C LYS A 23 -4.74 -1.24 -33.19
N ALA A 24 -4.87 -2.33 -32.44
CA ALA A 24 -3.91 -3.43 -32.35
C ALA A 24 -3.79 -4.17 -33.70
N LYS A 25 -2.56 -4.28 -34.22
CA LYS A 25 -2.23 -4.99 -35.46
C LYS A 25 -1.83 -6.44 -35.12
N ARG A 26 -2.77 -7.37 -35.30
CA ARG A 26 -2.53 -8.83 -35.27
C ARG A 26 -1.58 -9.21 -36.41
N ARG A 27 -0.40 -9.76 -36.10
CA ARG A 27 0.46 -10.47 -37.06
C ARG A 27 0.06 -11.94 -37.08
N LYS A 28 -0.37 -12.42 -38.25
CA LYS A 28 -0.43 -13.83 -38.64
C LYS A 28 0.79 -14.16 -39.51
N GLY A 29 1.30 -15.37 -39.36
CA GLY A 29 2.28 -16.01 -40.25
C GLY A 29 3.10 -17.02 -39.44
N SER A 30 3.43 -18.20 -39.91
CA SER A 30 2.99 -19.02 -41.05
C SER A 30 3.54 -20.42 -40.74
N LYS A 31 2.75 -21.46 -41.03
CA LYS A 31 3.22 -22.85 -40.98
C LYS A 31 4.23 -23.08 -42.09
N GLN A 32 5.35 -23.73 -41.79
CA GLN A 32 6.10 -24.49 -42.77
C GLN A 32 6.61 -25.79 -42.14
N THR A 33 6.18 -26.87 -42.77
CA THR A 33 6.54 -28.27 -42.61
C THR A 33 7.98 -28.51 -43.06
N ASN A 34 8.71 -29.41 -42.38
CA ASN A 34 9.70 -30.24 -43.06
C ASN A 34 9.86 -31.58 -42.31
N GLU A 35 9.52 -32.67 -43.00
CA GLU A 35 9.77 -34.06 -42.61
C GLU A 35 11.18 -34.50 -43.05
N GLN A 36 11.61 -35.65 -42.50
CA GLN A 36 12.68 -36.55 -42.93
C GLN A 36 14.12 -36.29 -42.44
N ARG A 37 14.52 -37.04 -41.40
CA ARG A 37 15.47 -38.18 -41.48
C ARG A 37 15.67 -38.78 -40.07
N GLN A 38 15.17 -40.00 -39.86
CA GLN A 38 15.91 -41.27 -39.78
C GLN A 38 16.55 -41.59 -38.40
N SER A 39 15.83 -42.46 -37.67
CA SER A 39 16.29 -43.69 -37.00
C SER A 39 17.57 -43.67 -36.15
N LEU A 40 17.40 -43.73 -34.82
CA LEU A 40 18.18 -44.55 -33.88
C LEU A 40 17.26 -44.93 -32.68
N PRO A 41 17.35 -46.16 -32.13
CA PRO A 41 16.45 -46.60 -31.05
C PRO A 41 16.97 -46.07 -29.70
N PRO A 42 16.13 -45.43 -28.85
CA PRO A 42 16.55 -45.23 -27.48
C PRO A 42 16.26 -46.50 -26.69
N HIS A 43 17.35 -47.09 -26.22
CA HIS A 43 17.40 -48.05 -25.12
C HIS A 43 16.33 -47.76 -24.07
N GLY A 44 15.68 -48.84 -23.60
CA GLY A 44 14.71 -48.81 -22.51
C GLY A 44 15.26 -48.02 -21.33
N ASN A 45 14.58 -46.90 -21.04
CA ASN A 45 14.75 -46.16 -19.83
C ASN A 45 13.69 -46.68 -18.86
N PRO A 46 14.04 -47.32 -17.73
CA PRO A 46 13.08 -47.76 -16.73
C PRO A 46 12.72 -46.55 -15.85
N PHE A 47 12.24 -45.48 -16.45
CA PHE A 47 11.56 -44.42 -15.72
C PHE A 47 10.08 -44.62 -15.95
N LYS A 48 9.46 -45.29 -14.98
CA LYS A 48 8.01 -45.35 -14.79
C LYS A 48 7.42 -44.00 -15.20
N GLU A 49 6.52 -44.02 -16.19
CA GLU A 49 5.43 -43.05 -16.23
C GLU A 49 4.69 -43.20 -14.90
N VAL A 50 5.09 -42.40 -13.92
CA VAL A 50 4.33 -42.16 -12.70
C VAL A 50 3.06 -41.48 -13.19
N SER A 51 2.02 -42.29 -13.33
CA SER A 51 0.72 -41.92 -13.87
C SER A 51 0.22 -40.62 -13.22
N GLY A 52 -0.43 -39.74 -13.98
CA GLY A 52 -0.96 -38.47 -13.46
C GLY A 52 -1.91 -38.61 -12.27
N LEU A 53 -2.44 -39.83 -12.03
CA LEU A 53 -3.23 -40.19 -10.86
C LEU A 53 -2.40 -40.32 -9.57
N GLU A 54 -1.15 -40.80 -9.68
CA GLU A 54 -0.25 -40.98 -8.54
C GLU A 54 0.24 -39.63 -7.99
N MET A 55 0.48 -38.66 -8.88
CA MET A 55 0.89 -37.30 -8.50
C MET A 55 -0.26 -36.50 -7.86
N ASP A 56 -1.49 -36.77 -8.25
CA ASP A 56 -2.70 -36.15 -7.70
C ASP A 56 -3.06 -36.70 -6.31
N SER A 57 -2.78 -37.98 -6.06
CA SER A 57 -2.91 -38.61 -4.73
C SER A 57 -1.88 -38.05 -3.75
N GLN A 58 -0.61 -37.97 -4.16
CA GLN A 58 0.47 -37.42 -3.33
C GLN A 58 0.21 -35.95 -2.94
N LEU A 59 -0.35 -35.15 -3.85
CA LEU A 59 -0.74 -33.78 -3.53
C LEU A 59 -1.92 -33.73 -2.57
N ARG A 60 -2.93 -34.59 -2.76
CA ARG A 60 -4.09 -34.67 -1.84
C ARG A 60 -3.65 -35.06 -0.44
N ASP A 61 -2.84 -36.10 -0.29
CA ASP A 61 -2.33 -36.57 1.01
C ASP A 61 -1.49 -35.51 1.72
N PHE A 62 -0.66 -34.80 0.94
CA PHE A 62 0.10 -33.66 1.45
C PHE A 62 -0.82 -32.54 1.95
N LEU A 63 -1.81 -32.13 1.14
CA LEU A 63 -2.73 -31.04 1.52
C LEU A 63 -3.54 -31.43 2.76
N LYS A 64 -4.01 -32.67 2.83
CA LYS A 64 -4.73 -33.20 4.01
C LYS A 64 -3.88 -33.11 5.27
N GLY A 65 -2.65 -33.66 5.23
CA GLY A 65 -1.74 -33.61 6.38
C GLY A 65 -1.31 -32.18 6.75
N ASN A 66 -1.18 -31.30 5.76
CA ASN A 66 -0.81 -29.92 6.00
C ASN A 66 -1.96 -29.10 6.61
N ILE A 67 -3.17 -29.24 6.09
CA ILE A 67 -4.37 -28.58 6.61
C ILE A 67 -4.67 -29.08 8.02
N GLN A 68 -4.66 -30.39 8.26
CA GLN A 68 -4.88 -30.95 9.61
C GLN A 68 -3.76 -30.62 10.59
N GLY A 69 -2.54 -30.37 10.08
CA GLY A 69 -1.42 -29.88 10.90
C GLY A 69 -1.59 -28.43 11.36
N ILE A 70 -2.28 -27.60 10.58
CA ILE A 70 -2.52 -26.18 10.88
C ILE A 70 -3.85 -26.02 11.65
N LEU A 71 -4.90 -26.70 11.19
CA LEU A 71 -6.26 -26.66 11.74
C LEU A 71 -6.68 -28.07 12.21
N PRO A 72 -6.22 -28.53 13.39
CA PRO A 72 -6.54 -29.86 13.90
C PRO A 72 -8.00 -30.03 14.31
N HIS A 73 -8.74 -28.94 14.47
CA HIS A 73 -10.17 -28.93 14.80
C HIS A 73 -11.08 -29.06 13.57
N LEU A 74 -10.54 -28.98 12.35
CA LEU A 74 -11.31 -29.10 11.13
C LEU A 74 -11.72 -30.56 10.91
N SER A 75 -13.01 -30.82 10.65
CA SER A 75 -13.47 -32.18 10.39
C SER A 75 -12.86 -32.73 9.10
N GLU A 76 -12.79 -34.06 8.98
CA GLU A 76 -12.25 -34.71 7.79
C GLU A 76 -13.05 -34.35 6.53
N GLU A 77 -14.39 -34.29 6.63
CA GLU A 77 -15.28 -33.84 5.56
C GLU A 77 -14.95 -32.41 5.10
N ARG A 78 -14.79 -31.46 6.03
CA ARG A 78 -14.44 -30.07 5.72
C ARG A 78 -13.03 -29.92 5.15
N THR A 79 -12.12 -30.81 5.56
CA THR A 79 -10.75 -30.85 5.02
C THR A 79 -10.77 -31.30 3.57
N GLU A 80 -11.53 -32.34 3.22
CA GLU A 80 -11.66 -32.83 1.84
C GLU A 80 -12.35 -31.79 0.94
N ASP A 81 -13.40 -31.13 1.44
CA ASP A 81 -14.09 -30.04 0.74
C ASP A 81 -13.13 -28.87 0.45
N LEU A 82 -12.26 -28.52 1.40
CA LEU A 82 -11.24 -27.50 1.19
C LEU A 82 -10.21 -27.96 0.14
N ILE A 83 -9.77 -29.21 0.16
CA ILE A 83 -8.82 -29.73 -0.84
C ILE A 83 -9.41 -29.64 -2.25
N ASP A 84 -10.67 -30.02 -2.42
CA ASP A 84 -11.36 -29.93 -3.71
C ASP A 84 -11.53 -28.48 -4.17
N PHE A 85 -11.83 -27.58 -3.24
CA PHE A 85 -11.83 -26.14 -3.50
C PHE A 85 -10.45 -25.63 -3.96
N LEU A 86 -9.37 -26.01 -3.27
CA LEU A 86 -8.00 -25.62 -3.64
C LEU A 86 -7.62 -26.13 -5.03
N LYS A 87 -7.99 -27.38 -5.37
CA LYS A 87 -7.82 -27.92 -6.72
C LYS A 87 -8.61 -27.11 -7.75
N SER A 88 -9.84 -26.72 -7.45
CA SER A 88 -10.68 -25.89 -8.34
C SER A 88 -10.06 -24.50 -8.61
N LYS A 89 -9.32 -23.95 -7.63
CA LYS A 89 -8.57 -22.68 -7.76
C LYS A 89 -7.24 -22.83 -8.51
N GLY A 90 -6.91 -24.05 -8.96
CA GLY A 90 -5.74 -24.33 -9.78
C GLY A 90 -4.47 -24.63 -8.99
N VAL A 91 -4.58 -25.04 -7.72
CA VAL A 91 -3.45 -25.57 -6.95
C VAL A 91 -3.06 -26.93 -7.55
N LYS A 92 -1.93 -26.97 -8.26
CA LYS A 92 -1.38 -28.20 -8.88
C LYS A 92 -0.13 -28.68 -8.16
N LYS A 93 0.50 -27.83 -7.36
CA LYS A 93 1.72 -28.10 -6.61
C LYS A 93 1.68 -27.34 -5.29
N GLN A 94 2.43 -27.82 -4.28
CA GLN A 94 2.53 -27.19 -2.96
C GLN A 94 2.87 -25.69 -3.02
N ARG A 95 3.76 -25.31 -3.94
CA ARG A 95 4.14 -23.90 -4.12
C ARG A 95 3.00 -23.00 -4.60
N ASP A 96 1.95 -23.55 -5.19
CA ASP A 96 0.82 -22.76 -5.68
C ASP A 96 -0.02 -22.18 -4.53
N LEU A 97 0.13 -22.73 -3.31
CA LEU A 97 -0.49 -22.21 -2.09
C LEU A 97 -0.12 -20.75 -1.81
N ARG A 98 1.08 -20.30 -2.24
CA ARG A 98 1.51 -18.90 -2.12
C ARG A 98 0.63 -17.91 -2.89
N ARG A 99 -0.12 -18.39 -3.89
CA ARG A 99 -0.96 -17.55 -4.77
C ARG A 99 -2.37 -17.35 -4.22
N LEU A 100 -2.72 -18.05 -3.14
CA LEU A 100 -4.02 -17.94 -2.49
C LEU A 100 -4.03 -16.68 -1.62
N THR A 101 -5.15 -15.96 -1.64
CA THR A 101 -5.39 -14.81 -0.75
C THR A 101 -6.26 -15.25 0.43
N CYS A 102 -6.14 -14.54 1.54
CA CYS A 102 -6.93 -14.80 2.75
C CYS A 102 -8.44 -14.76 2.45
N ASP A 103 -8.90 -13.77 1.67
CA ASP A 103 -10.31 -13.61 1.30
C ASP A 103 -10.89 -14.83 0.56
N VAL A 104 -10.06 -15.52 -0.25
CA VAL A 104 -10.48 -16.71 -1.00
C VAL A 104 -10.66 -17.90 -0.07
N LEU A 105 -9.87 -17.98 1.00
CA LEU A 105 -9.98 -19.03 2.01
C LEU A 105 -11.13 -18.75 2.97
N GLU A 106 -11.32 -17.50 3.39
CA GLU A 106 -12.43 -17.07 4.24
C GLU A 106 -13.78 -17.40 3.59
N GLY A 107 -13.94 -17.11 2.29
CA GLY A 107 -15.17 -17.41 1.57
C GLY A 107 -15.54 -18.89 1.48
N HIS A 108 -14.60 -19.81 1.73
CA HIS A 108 -14.86 -21.26 1.71
C HIS A 108 -14.91 -21.87 3.12
N LEU A 109 -14.02 -21.42 4.01
CA LEU A 109 -13.97 -21.90 5.40
C LEU A 109 -15.11 -21.33 6.26
N ASN A 110 -15.64 -20.15 5.91
CA ASN A 110 -16.60 -19.39 6.72
C ASN A 110 -16.10 -19.08 8.13
N ASP A 111 -14.78 -19.12 8.33
CA ASP A 111 -14.10 -18.71 9.56
C ASP A 111 -12.84 -17.91 9.16
N MET A 112 -12.82 -16.66 9.60
CA MET A 112 -11.73 -15.72 9.30
C MET A 112 -10.43 -16.13 10.01
N VAL A 113 -10.52 -16.73 11.20
CA VAL A 113 -9.35 -17.14 11.98
C VAL A 113 -8.66 -18.31 11.28
N ASP A 114 -9.41 -19.34 10.92
CA ASP A 114 -8.90 -20.51 10.21
C ASP A 114 -8.30 -20.15 8.84
N ALA A 115 -8.94 -19.20 8.13
CA ALA A 115 -8.42 -18.67 6.87
C ALA A 115 -7.11 -17.91 7.04
N CYS A 116 -6.99 -17.09 8.10
CA CYS A 116 -5.74 -16.39 8.43
C CYS A 116 -4.63 -17.37 8.82
N ASP A 117 -4.92 -18.38 9.64
CA ASP A 117 -3.92 -19.35 10.10
C ASP A 117 -3.33 -20.16 8.93
N LEU A 118 -4.17 -20.63 8.00
CA LEU A 118 -3.71 -21.29 6.77
C LEU A 118 -2.92 -20.33 5.87
N PHE A 119 -3.42 -19.10 5.68
CA PHE A 119 -2.77 -18.12 4.82
C PHE A 119 -1.39 -17.74 5.36
N ASP A 120 -1.27 -17.40 6.64
CA ASP A 120 -0.01 -16.96 7.23
C ASP A 120 1.04 -18.09 7.24
N GLU A 121 0.66 -19.33 7.57
CA GLU A 121 1.61 -20.45 7.53
C GLU A 121 2.04 -20.76 6.09
N TRP A 122 1.13 -20.72 5.10
CA TRP A 122 1.50 -20.91 3.70
C TRP A 122 2.35 -19.76 3.14
N GLN A 123 2.11 -18.51 3.53
CA GLN A 123 2.94 -17.38 3.12
C GLN A 123 4.33 -17.43 3.77
N LYS A 124 4.42 -17.90 5.02
CA LYS A 124 5.69 -18.09 5.71
C LYS A 124 6.54 -19.19 5.07
N VAL A 125 5.92 -20.30 4.66
CA VAL A 125 6.62 -21.45 4.05
C VAL A 125 6.90 -21.24 2.56
N TYR A 126 6.02 -20.56 1.82
CA TYR A 126 6.06 -20.47 0.35
C TYR A 126 6.13 -19.06 -0.23
N GLY A 127 6.11 -18.00 0.59
CA GLY A 127 6.22 -16.60 0.16
C GLY A 127 7.62 -16.17 -0.24
N GLU A 128 7.75 -14.98 -0.83
CA GLU A 128 8.99 -14.47 -1.48
C GLU A 128 10.15 -14.11 -0.52
N GLY A 129 10.07 -14.53 0.75
CA GLY A 129 11.12 -14.37 1.75
C GLY A 129 11.30 -15.58 2.69
N GLY A 130 10.75 -16.75 2.34
CA GLY A 130 10.85 -17.95 3.18
C GLY A 130 12.31 -18.40 3.40
N PRO A 131 12.67 -18.93 4.59
CA PRO A 131 13.99 -19.47 4.82
C PRO A 131 14.27 -20.59 3.81
N SER A 132 15.39 -20.48 3.11
CA SER A 132 15.86 -21.45 2.15
C SER A 132 16.03 -22.82 2.85
N THR A 133 14.99 -23.65 2.81
CA THR A 133 15.07 -24.99 3.37
C THR A 133 15.51 -25.93 2.26
N SER A 134 16.82 -26.18 2.26
CA SER A 134 17.42 -27.36 1.66
C SER A 134 16.72 -28.62 2.16
N ARG A 135 16.51 -29.54 1.22
CA ARG A 135 15.91 -30.87 1.37
C ARG A 135 16.44 -31.63 2.59
N GLY A 136 15.57 -32.30 3.33
CA GLY A 136 15.95 -33.30 4.32
C GLY A 136 14.79 -33.73 5.21
N SER A 137 14.24 -34.89 4.91
CA SER A 137 13.19 -35.60 5.63
C SER A 137 13.41 -35.67 7.15
N GLY A 138 12.34 -35.53 7.93
CA GLY A 138 12.40 -35.69 9.38
C GLY A 138 11.11 -35.32 10.10
N LEU A 139 9.97 -35.85 9.66
CA LEU A 139 8.79 -35.95 10.54
C LEU A 139 9.12 -36.98 11.62
N GLN A 140 9.51 -36.51 12.81
CA GLN A 140 9.09 -37.02 14.12
C GLN A 140 9.79 -36.30 15.27
N SER A 141 9.01 -36.06 16.32
CA SER A 141 9.33 -35.34 17.56
C SER A 141 9.30 -33.82 17.49
N ARG A 142 8.16 -33.25 17.91
CA ARG A 142 8.04 -32.19 18.94
C ARG A 142 6.57 -31.84 19.13
N LEU A 143 5.78 -32.82 19.58
CA LEU A 143 4.52 -32.57 20.28
C LEU A 143 4.84 -32.56 21.77
N ALA A 144 5.22 -31.39 22.26
CA ALA A 144 5.16 -30.90 23.64
C ALA A 144 6.10 -29.69 23.71
N ASN A 145 5.57 -28.55 24.16
CA ASN A 145 6.22 -27.24 24.26
C ASN A 145 6.25 -26.41 22.98
N ASN A 146 5.14 -25.71 22.70
CA ASN A 146 5.24 -24.31 22.27
C ASN A 146 3.95 -23.48 22.46
N PHE A 147 3.27 -23.66 23.59
CA PHE A 147 2.36 -22.64 24.16
C PHE A 147 3.09 -21.59 25.01
N GLN A 148 4.41 -21.50 24.85
CA GLN A 148 5.22 -20.39 25.32
C GLN A 148 6.17 -20.03 24.18
N GLN A 149 5.67 -19.27 23.21
CA GLN A 149 6.55 -18.24 22.65
C GLN A 149 6.90 -17.32 23.82
N GLN A 150 8.00 -17.65 24.48
CA GLN A 150 8.76 -16.63 25.21
C GLN A 150 8.96 -15.51 24.19
N PRO A 151 8.46 -14.29 24.46
CA PRO A 151 8.76 -13.17 23.59
C PRO A 151 10.28 -13.06 23.56
N VAL A 152 10.85 -13.10 22.36
CA VAL A 152 12.18 -12.52 22.13
C VAL A 152 12.20 -11.22 22.94
N PRO A 153 13.21 -10.95 23.80
CA PRO A 153 13.15 -9.81 24.68
C PRO A 153 13.11 -8.56 23.81
N THR A 154 11.89 -8.08 23.57
CA THR A 154 11.65 -6.75 23.04
C THR A 154 12.29 -5.83 24.08
N PRO A 155 13.05 -4.81 23.64
CA PRO A 155 13.50 -3.78 24.57
C PRO A 155 12.27 -3.35 25.37
N ASN A 156 12.39 -3.33 26.70
CA ASN A 156 11.32 -3.21 27.69
C ASN A 156 10.28 -2.14 27.31
N MET A 157 9.32 -2.49 26.44
CA MET A 157 8.37 -1.53 25.93
C MET A 157 7.33 -1.30 27.02
N PRO A 158 6.98 -0.04 27.31
CA PRO A 158 5.97 0.23 28.33
C PRO A 158 4.65 -0.42 27.92
N THR A 159 3.99 -1.08 28.88
CA THR A 159 2.61 -1.54 28.69
C THR A 159 1.66 -0.37 28.86
N PHE A 160 0.70 -0.22 27.94
CA PHE A 160 -0.28 0.85 27.96
C PHE A 160 -1.68 0.27 28.16
N ASP A 161 -2.23 0.46 29.35
CA ASP A 161 -3.59 0.08 29.75
C ASP A 161 -4.49 1.33 29.83
N LYS A 162 -5.82 1.18 29.90
CA LYS A 162 -6.78 2.26 30.21
C LYS A 162 -6.43 2.96 31.53
N ASP A 163 -5.84 2.26 32.49
CA ASP A 163 -5.46 2.86 33.78
C ASP A 163 -4.12 3.60 33.72
N SER A 164 -3.38 3.45 32.62
CA SER A 164 -2.10 4.13 32.39
C SER A 164 -2.22 5.66 32.48
N PRO A 165 -1.24 6.36 33.07
CA PRO A 165 -1.22 7.83 33.08
C PRO A 165 -1.06 8.42 31.66
N TYR A 166 -0.55 7.63 30.71
CA TYR A 166 -0.36 8.04 29.32
C TYR A 166 -1.66 8.00 28.51
N MET A 167 -2.72 7.38 29.03
CA MET A 167 -4.02 7.34 28.39
C MET A 167 -4.83 8.60 28.74
N PRO A 168 -5.22 9.46 27.79
CA PRO A 168 -6.03 10.65 28.07
C PRO A 168 -7.40 10.27 28.62
N ALA A 169 -7.97 11.10 29.50
CA ALA A 169 -9.25 10.82 30.16
C ALA A 169 -10.38 10.51 29.15
N SER A 170 -10.44 11.26 28.06
CA SER A 170 -11.41 11.04 26.97
C SER A 170 -11.26 9.68 26.28
N VAL A 171 -10.05 9.12 26.24
CA VAL A 171 -9.79 7.79 25.69
C VAL A 171 -10.10 6.71 26.73
N LYS A 172 -9.78 6.95 28.02
CA LYS A 172 -10.17 6.05 29.13
C LYS A 172 -11.69 5.86 29.17
N GLU A 173 -12.44 6.96 29.10
CA GLU A 173 -13.90 6.94 29.01
C GLU A 173 -14.39 6.18 27.78
N ALA A 174 -13.73 6.34 26.63
CA ALA A 174 -14.08 5.60 25.42
C ALA A 174 -13.85 4.09 25.55
N CYS A 175 -12.76 3.67 26.21
CA CYS A 175 -12.50 2.27 26.54
C CYS A 175 -13.58 1.70 27.49
N ILE A 176 -13.97 2.46 28.52
CA ILE A 176 -15.02 2.05 29.47
C ILE A 176 -16.37 1.92 28.76
N GLN A 177 -16.71 2.88 27.91
CA GLN A 177 -17.97 2.92 27.17
C GLN A 177 -17.97 2.00 25.92
N ARG A 178 -16.89 1.26 25.66
CA ARG A 178 -16.69 0.41 24.47
C ARG A 178 -17.05 1.13 23.18
N LYS A 179 -16.63 2.39 23.09
CA LYS A 179 -16.85 3.24 21.91
C LYS A 179 -15.54 3.66 21.30
N ARG A 180 -15.61 4.12 20.05
CA ARG A 180 -14.44 4.66 19.35
C ARG A 180 -13.95 5.94 20.02
N ALA A 181 -12.64 6.01 20.26
CA ALA A 181 -12.02 7.24 20.75
C ALA A 181 -12.13 8.37 19.69
N SER A 182 -12.34 9.60 20.17
CA SER A 182 -12.34 10.80 19.32
C SER A 182 -10.96 11.02 18.68
N SER A 183 -10.92 11.70 17.53
CA SER A 183 -9.67 12.00 16.83
C SER A 183 -8.67 12.76 17.70
N SER A 184 -9.13 13.82 18.38
CA SER A 184 -8.30 14.60 19.31
C SER A 184 -7.76 13.76 20.47
N GLY A 185 -8.62 12.93 21.10
CA GLY A 185 -8.19 12.05 22.20
C GLY A 185 -7.17 11.01 21.74
N ARG A 186 -7.39 10.41 20.57
CA ARG A 186 -6.46 9.44 19.97
C ARG A 186 -5.09 10.09 19.66
N ASN A 187 -5.08 11.31 19.12
CA ASN A 187 -3.82 12.01 18.83
C ASN A 187 -3.02 12.31 20.11
N GLN A 188 -3.69 12.78 21.17
CA GLN A 188 -3.04 13.02 22.47
C GLN A 188 -2.48 11.74 23.09
N MET A 189 -3.20 10.63 22.95
CA MET A 189 -2.72 9.31 23.40
C MET A 189 -1.47 8.89 22.62
N VAL A 190 -1.50 9.00 21.30
CA VAL A 190 -0.37 8.67 20.41
C VAL A 190 0.87 9.48 20.80
N GLU A 191 0.73 10.78 21.05
CA GLU A 191 1.82 11.65 21.50
C GLU A 191 2.43 11.16 22.82
N ARG A 192 1.62 10.97 23.86
CA ARG A 192 2.08 10.51 25.18
C ARG A 192 2.75 9.14 25.14
N ILE A 193 2.23 8.22 24.32
CA ILE A 193 2.81 6.89 24.14
C ILE A 193 4.20 7.00 23.50
N VAL A 194 4.32 7.76 22.41
CA VAL A 194 5.61 7.94 21.70
C VAL A 194 6.64 8.60 22.60
N ASP A 195 6.26 9.65 23.33
CA ASP A 195 7.13 10.33 24.29
C ASP A 195 7.62 9.35 25.36
N ARG A 196 6.71 8.57 25.95
CA ARG A 196 7.08 7.59 26.98
C ARG A 196 8.00 6.50 26.44
N CYS A 197 7.76 6.01 25.23
CA CYS A 197 8.62 5.00 24.62
C CYS A 197 10.04 5.55 24.42
N ARG A 198 10.20 6.83 24.05
CA ARG A 198 11.51 7.46 23.88
C ARG A 198 12.27 7.60 25.20
N GLU A 199 11.57 7.90 26.29
CA GLU A 199 12.17 8.02 27.61
C GLU A 199 12.71 6.68 28.13
N VAL A 200 11.97 5.59 27.90
CA VAL A 200 12.23 4.29 28.52
C VAL A 200 13.08 3.39 27.65
N VAL A 201 12.95 3.49 26.32
CA VAL A 201 13.59 2.55 25.38
C VAL A 201 14.78 3.21 24.68
N PRO A 202 16.02 2.89 25.09
CA PRO A 202 17.19 3.31 24.35
C PRO A 202 17.20 2.65 22.97
N GLY A 203 17.44 3.44 21.92
CA GLY A 203 17.48 2.93 20.55
C GLY A 203 16.10 2.56 19.97
N LEU A 204 15.03 3.22 20.45
CA LEU A 204 13.65 3.01 19.98
C LEU A 204 13.55 2.91 18.44
N GLN A 205 13.01 1.79 17.96
CA GLN A 205 12.84 1.50 16.54
C GLN A 205 11.38 1.66 16.09
N ARG A 206 11.22 1.98 14.80
CA ARG A 206 9.91 2.20 14.17
C ARG A 206 9.02 0.95 14.18
N SER A 207 9.61 -0.24 14.08
CA SER A 207 8.91 -1.53 14.09
C SER A 207 8.22 -1.84 15.43
N MET A 208 8.77 -1.32 16.54
CA MET A 208 8.28 -1.62 17.89
C MET A 208 6.89 -1.04 18.18
N PHE A 209 6.45 -0.06 17.38
CA PHE A 209 5.10 0.51 17.49
C PHE A 209 4.00 -0.42 16.94
N ASN A 210 4.35 -1.43 16.15
CA ASN A 210 3.39 -2.44 15.71
C ASN A 210 2.90 -3.27 16.91
N ASP A 211 3.82 -3.67 17.79
CA ASP A 211 3.50 -4.48 18.97
C ASP A 211 2.66 -3.70 19.98
N VAL A 212 2.98 -2.41 20.17
CA VAL A 212 2.18 -1.50 21.03
C VAL A 212 0.76 -1.34 20.48
N ALA A 213 0.63 -1.08 19.18
CA ALA A 213 -0.67 -0.91 18.56
C ALA A 213 -1.49 -2.19 18.64
N LEU A 214 -0.86 -3.35 18.39
CA LEU A 214 -1.51 -4.64 18.49
C LEU A 214 -1.98 -4.91 19.92
N SER A 215 -1.12 -4.68 20.93
CA SER A 215 -1.49 -4.85 22.34
C SER A 215 -2.70 -3.99 22.73
N LEU A 216 -2.74 -2.73 22.30
CA LEU A 216 -3.87 -1.83 22.57
C LEU A 216 -5.16 -2.28 21.87
N VAL A 217 -5.08 -2.75 20.63
CA VAL A 217 -6.25 -3.24 19.87
C VAL A 217 -6.77 -4.55 20.46
N LEU A 218 -5.89 -5.45 20.90
CA LEU A 218 -6.29 -6.68 21.59
C LEU A 218 -6.96 -6.38 22.94
N ALA A 219 -6.47 -5.38 23.68
CA ALA A 219 -7.06 -4.99 24.96
C ALA A 219 -8.39 -4.24 24.81
N TYR A 220 -8.52 -3.36 23.80
CA TYR A 220 -9.72 -2.54 23.58
C TYR A 220 -10.10 -2.49 22.10
N PRO A 221 -10.63 -3.61 21.55
CA PRO A 221 -10.96 -3.69 20.13
C PRO A 221 -12.00 -2.67 19.71
N ASP A 222 -13.05 -2.46 20.51
CA ASP A 222 -14.14 -1.52 20.19
C ASP A 222 -13.67 -0.05 20.10
N THR A 223 -12.56 0.28 20.75
CA THR A 223 -12.02 1.65 20.80
C THR A 223 -10.97 1.91 19.73
N PHE A 224 -10.16 0.91 19.40
CA PHE A 224 -8.97 1.08 18.58
C PHE A 224 -8.93 0.26 17.29
N LYS A 225 -9.70 -0.83 17.18
CA LYS A 225 -9.67 -1.70 15.99
C LYS A 225 -10.08 -0.92 14.74
N ASP A 226 -9.34 -1.14 13.67
CA ASP A 226 -9.65 -0.57 12.36
C ASP A 226 -10.95 -1.17 11.82
N THR A 227 -11.77 -0.27 11.27
CA THR A 227 -13.01 -0.62 10.58
C THR A 227 -12.78 -0.87 9.09
N ILE A 228 -11.54 -0.77 8.61
CA ILE A 228 -11.19 -0.97 7.21
C ILE A 228 -10.90 -2.46 7.02
N LEU A 229 -11.60 -3.10 6.08
CA LEU A 229 -11.56 -4.54 5.80
C LEU A 229 -10.16 -5.09 5.44
N VAL A 230 -9.20 -4.22 5.08
CA VAL A 230 -7.88 -4.62 4.58
C VAL A 230 -6.85 -4.83 5.70
N SER A 231 -7.20 -4.53 6.96
CA SER A 231 -6.25 -4.65 8.08
C SER A 231 -6.22 -6.05 8.67
N LYS A 232 -5.07 -6.74 8.56
CA LYS A 232 -4.86 -8.12 9.05
C LYS A 232 -5.21 -8.32 10.53
N HIS A 233 -4.89 -7.33 11.37
CA HIS A 233 -5.13 -7.38 12.82
C HIS A 233 -5.97 -6.20 13.34
N GLY A 234 -6.40 -5.31 12.44
CA GLY A 234 -7.11 -4.09 12.80
C GLY A 234 -6.26 -3.05 13.55
N SER A 235 -4.93 -3.16 13.52
CA SER A 235 -4.02 -2.25 14.24
C SER A 235 -3.19 -1.34 13.33
N ASP A 236 -3.36 -1.45 12.00
CA ASP A 236 -2.49 -0.80 11.02
C ASP A 236 -2.56 0.72 11.08
N SER A 237 -3.76 1.29 11.26
CA SER A 237 -3.93 2.75 11.32
C SER A 237 -3.33 3.33 12.59
N LEU A 238 -3.46 2.63 13.72
CA LEU A 238 -2.88 3.05 15.00
C LEU A 238 -1.35 2.91 14.97
N ALA A 239 -0.83 1.79 14.46
CA ALA A 239 0.59 1.58 14.25
C ALA A 239 1.17 2.64 13.30
N LYS A 240 0.44 3.03 12.26
CA LYS A 240 0.85 4.11 11.35
C LYS A 240 0.90 5.46 12.09
N GLN A 241 -0.10 5.81 12.87
CA GLN A 241 -0.12 7.07 13.63
C GLN A 241 1.06 7.18 14.61
N LEU A 242 1.36 6.10 15.34
CA LEU A 242 2.51 6.04 16.25
C LEU A 242 3.84 6.24 15.50
N ARG A 243 4.02 5.55 14.37
CA ARG A 243 5.22 5.68 13.52
C ARG A 243 5.36 7.08 12.93
N ASP A 244 4.28 7.63 12.40
CA ASP A 244 4.28 8.96 11.78
C ASP A 244 4.62 10.05 12.82
N LYS A 245 4.08 9.95 14.04
CA LYS A 245 4.45 10.86 15.15
C LYS A 245 5.93 10.72 15.50
N PHE A 246 6.42 9.49 15.66
CA PHE A 246 7.84 9.23 15.92
C PHE A 246 8.75 9.81 14.81
N ASP A 247 8.37 9.67 13.55
CA ASP A 247 9.13 10.20 12.42
C ASP A 247 9.03 11.73 12.35
N ASN A 248 7.87 12.32 12.62
CA ASN A 248 7.67 13.77 12.65
C ASN A 248 8.50 14.45 13.74
N ASP A 249 8.60 13.85 14.92
CA ASP A 249 9.40 14.41 16.02
C ASP A 249 10.92 14.35 15.73
N LYS A 250 11.35 13.53 14.76
CA LYS A 250 12.74 13.52 14.26
C LYS A 250 13.00 14.60 13.21
N ARG A 251 11.96 15.21 12.63
CA ARG A 251 12.16 16.26 11.63
C ARG A 251 12.72 17.51 12.31
N PRO A 252 13.74 18.17 11.71
CA PRO A 252 14.22 19.44 12.23
C PRO A 252 13.07 20.46 12.20
N LYS A 253 12.80 21.08 13.35
CA LYS A 253 11.75 22.11 13.51
C LYS A 253 12.00 23.38 12.67
N ASN A 254 13.12 23.42 11.95
CA ASN A 254 13.57 24.54 11.15
C ASN A 254 12.77 24.70 9.83
N SER A 255 11.89 23.75 9.47
CA SER A 255 11.07 23.88 8.24
C SER A 255 9.97 24.95 8.35
N THR A 256 9.78 25.58 9.51
CA THR A 256 8.78 26.63 9.72
C THR A 256 9.40 27.95 10.24
N GLN A 257 10.74 28.03 10.30
CA GLN A 257 11.47 29.20 10.81
C GLN A 257 12.11 30.07 9.71
N MET A 258 11.77 29.87 8.44
CA MET A 258 11.85 30.98 7.49
C MET A 258 10.58 31.82 7.62
N GLU A 259 10.74 33.14 7.68
CA GLU A 259 9.71 34.19 7.69
C GLU A 259 9.18 34.68 9.05
N LYS A 260 10.04 35.41 9.78
CA LYS A 260 9.57 36.59 10.55
C LYS A 260 9.74 37.92 9.80
N GLU A 261 10.30 37.90 8.59
CA GLU A 261 10.41 39.08 7.72
C GLU A 261 9.85 38.80 6.32
N ALA A 262 8.73 38.07 6.25
CA ALA A 262 7.96 38.06 5.00
C ALA A 262 7.05 39.28 4.96
N PRO A 263 7.05 40.07 3.87
CA PRO A 263 6.09 41.15 3.69
C PRO A 263 4.67 40.59 3.81
N SER A 264 3.77 41.41 4.35
CA SER A 264 2.41 41.11 4.84
C SER A 264 1.44 40.35 3.90
N ASN A 265 1.86 39.98 2.69
CA ASN A 265 1.05 39.24 1.74
C ASN A 265 1.55 37.78 1.65
N LYS A 266 1.31 37.01 2.72
CA LYS A 266 1.45 35.55 2.67
C LYS A 266 0.21 34.97 2.00
N GLU A 267 0.33 34.65 0.72
CA GLU A 267 -0.66 33.85 0.03
C GLU A 267 -0.41 32.37 0.34
N ALA A 268 -1.39 31.76 1.00
CA ALA A 268 -1.42 30.34 1.27
C ALA A 268 -1.29 29.56 -0.07
N TYR A 269 -0.54 28.46 -0.03
CA TYR A 269 -0.22 27.57 -1.16
C TYR A 269 1.05 27.88 -1.98
N GLY A 270 2.19 28.16 -1.32
CA GLY A 270 3.51 27.89 -1.91
C GLY A 270 3.88 28.66 -3.19
N CYS A 271 3.07 29.63 -3.59
CA CYS A 271 3.31 30.49 -4.74
C CYS A 271 4.10 31.71 -4.28
N ILE A 272 5.40 31.71 -4.52
CA ILE A 272 6.31 32.78 -4.05
C ILE A 272 6.18 34.05 -4.91
N ARG A 273 5.46 34.02 -6.05
CA ARG A 273 5.41 35.14 -7.02
C ARG A 273 4.04 35.30 -7.67
N TRP A 274 3.01 35.60 -6.88
CA TRP A 274 1.67 35.91 -7.43
C TRP A 274 1.63 37.24 -8.19
N ASN A 275 2.38 38.25 -7.72
CA ASN A 275 2.53 39.53 -8.40
C ASN A 275 3.84 39.54 -9.18
N SER A 276 3.80 39.09 -10.43
CA SER A 276 4.87 39.37 -11.38
C SER A 276 4.90 40.89 -11.63
N THR A 277 6.08 41.49 -11.65
CA THR A 277 6.27 42.89 -12.06
C THR A 277 6.96 42.88 -13.42
N LEU A 278 6.54 43.76 -14.32
CA LEU A 278 7.20 43.93 -15.62
C LEU A 278 8.65 44.38 -15.38
N PRO A 279 9.66 43.72 -15.95
CA PRO A 279 11.05 44.19 -15.85
C PRO A 279 11.20 45.60 -16.44
N ASP A 280 12.00 46.47 -15.81
CA ASP A 280 12.16 47.88 -16.20
C ASP A 280 12.64 48.09 -17.65
N SER A 281 13.17 47.05 -18.29
CA SER A 281 13.65 47.05 -19.67
C SER A 281 12.65 46.55 -20.71
N GLU A 282 11.47 46.07 -20.29
CA GLU A 282 10.48 45.45 -21.17
C GLU A 282 9.15 46.21 -21.17
N THR A 283 8.45 46.18 -22.30
CA THR A 283 7.08 46.68 -22.45
C THR A 283 6.11 45.51 -22.58
N GLU A 284 4.81 45.74 -22.31
CA GLU A 284 3.78 44.72 -22.51
C GLU A 284 3.78 44.19 -23.96
N ASP A 285 4.00 45.07 -24.94
CA ASP A 285 4.09 44.70 -26.36
C ASP A 285 5.27 43.76 -26.66
N SER A 286 6.43 43.97 -26.01
CA SER A 286 7.60 43.10 -26.18
C SER A 286 7.37 41.71 -25.57
N GLN A 287 6.59 41.62 -24.50
CA GLN A 287 6.22 40.33 -23.94
C GLN A 287 5.16 39.61 -24.78
N GLU A 288 4.26 40.36 -25.42
CA GLU A 288 3.25 39.80 -26.30
C GLU A 288 3.89 39.18 -27.55
N GLU A 289 4.91 39.81 -28.11
CA GLU A 289 5.71 39.24 -29.20
C GLU A 289 6.35 37.89 -28.81
N LYS A 290 6.90 37.80 -27.60
CA LYS A 290 7.51 36.58 -27.06
C LYS A 290 6.47 35.50 -26.78
N ARG A 291 5.28 35.89 -26.30
CA ARG A 291 4.13 34.98 -26.10
C ARG A 291 3.65 34.41 -27.44
N GLN A 292 3.53 35.25 -28.46
CA GLN A 292 3.14 34.81 -29.80
C GLN A 292 4.19 33.88 -30.41
N SER A 293 5.48 34.18 -30.22
CA SER A 293 6.58 33.29 -30.62
C SER A 293 6.49 31.91 -29.95
N LEU A 294 6.11 31.83 -28.68
CA LEU A 294 5.85 30.55 -28.00
C LEU A 294 4.68 29.77 -28.62
N VAL A 295 3.58 30.46 -28.94
CA VAL A 295 2.42 29.84 -29.59
C VAL A 295 2.82 29.26 -30.94
N ASP A 296 3.55 30.04 -31.75
CA ASP A 296 4.00 29.63 -33.08
C ASP A 296 4.94 28.42 -33.01
N MET A 297 5.89 28.41 -32.05
CA MET A 297 6.76 27.25 -31.81
C MET A 297 6.00 26.01 -31.35
N HIS A 298 4.93 26.18 -30.57
CA HIS A 298 4.11 25.05 -30.11
C HIS A 298 3.23 24.46 -31.22
N MET A 299 2.98 25.20 -32.31
CA MET A 299 2.31 24.70 -33.51
C MET A 299 3.24 23.88 -34.42
N LEU A 300 4.56 23.96 -34.23
CA LEU A 300 5.54 23.14 -34.93
C LEU A 300 5.63 21.72 -34.34
N SER A 301 6.18 20.78 -35.12
CA SER A 301 6.32 19.40 -34.66
C SER A 301 7.31 19.33 -33.49
N LYS A 302 7.07 18.44 -32.50
CA LYS A 302 7.95 18.29 -31.32
C LYS A 302 9.43 18.03 -31.62
N LYS A 303 9.76 17.61 -32.85
CA LYS A 303 11.16 17.40 -33.30
C LYS A 303 11.88 18.71 -33.64
N GLU A 304 11.15 19.80 -33.85
CA GLU A 304 11.65 21.12 -34.23
C GLU A 304 11.68 22.09 -33.04
N TRP A 305 11.37 21.61 -31.83
CA TRP A 305 11.37 22.42 -30.62
C TRP A 305 12.80 22.73 -30.15
N ASP A 306 13.17 24.01 -30.18
CA ASP A 306 14.35 24.48 -29.46
C ASP A 306 13.96 24.79 -28.00
N TRP A 307 14.23 23.82 -27.12
CA TRP A 307 13.91 23.94 -25.70
C TRP A 307 14.59 25.14 -25.01
N LYS A 308 15.73 25.62 -25.52
CA LYS A 308 16.43 26.78 -24.93
C LYS A 308 15.65 28.06 -25.22
N ILE A 309 15.14 28.19 -26.45
CA ILE A 309 14.34 29.33 -26.88
C ILE A 309 12.97 29.29 -26.18
N ILE A 310 12.33 28.12 -26.12
CA ILE A 310 11.06 27.94 -25.42
C ILE A 310 11.20 28.29 -23.94
N LYS A 311 12.25 27.79 -23.26
CA LYS A 311 12.48 28.12 -21.84
C LYS A 311 12.69 29.62 -21.65
N LYS A 312 13.52 30.25 -22.48
CA LYS A 312 13.78 31.69 -22.43
C LYS A 312 12.49 32.51 -22.62
N HIS A 313 11.73 32.26 -23.68
CA HIS A 313 10.49 32.99 -23.91
C HIS A 313 9.42 32.69 -22.86
N SER A 314 9.41 31.49 -22.27
CA SER A 314 8.51 31.16 -21.15
C SER A 314 8.85 31.93 -19.89
N GLU A 315 10.12 32.18 -19.61
CA GLU A 315 10.57 32.99 -18.46
C GLU A 315 10.29 34.48 -18.71
N GLU A 316 10.49 34.97 -19.93
CA GLU A 316 10.31 36.38 -20.28
C GLU A 316 8.83 36.79 -20.46
N SER A 317 7.96 35.89 -20.94
CA SER A 317 6.51 36.17 -21.06
C SER A 317 5.72 35.83 -19.79
N PHE A 318 6.39 35.42 -18.71
CA PHE A 318 5.76 34.99 -17.46
C PHE A 318 4.84 36.05 -16.86
N PHE A 319 5.18 37.34 -17.00
CA PHE A 319 4.34 38.42 -16.48
C PHE A 319 2.97 38.45 -17.16
N LEU A 320 2.89 38.46 -18.50
CA LEU A 320 1.62 38.38 -19.23
C LEU A 320 0.86 37.07 -18.95
N GLN A 321 1.55 35.94 -18.90
CA GLN A 321 0.90 34.65 -18.58
C GLN A 321 0.21 34.68 -17.21
N MET A 322 0.84 35.31 -16.21
CA MET A 322 0.24 35.47 -14.88
C MET A 322 -0.90 36.50 -14.88
N LYS A 323 -0.78 37.60 -15.64
CA LYS A 323 -1.83 38.61 -15.81
C LYS A 323 -3.11 37.98 -16.40
N ASP A 324 -2.98 37.10 -17.39
CA ASP A 324 -4.11 36.37 -17.99
C ASP A 324 -4.77 35.38 -17.01
N ILE A 325 -3.98 34.68 -16.20
CA ILE A 325 -4.48 33.71 -15.22
C ILE A 325 -5.22 34.41 -14.07
N ASN A 326 -4.68 35.55 -13.62
CA ASN A 326 -5.20 36.28 -12.48
C ASN A 326 -6.40 37.17 -12.83
N GLY A 327 -6.64 37.41 -14.13
CA GLY A 327 -7.65 38.35 -14.62
C GLY A 327 -7.20 39.81 -14.44
N PRO A 328 -7.85 40.76 -15.16
CA PRO A 328 -7.55 42.19 -15.04
C PRO A 328 -7.85 42.77 -13.66
#